data_AF-A0A2S9PV59-F1
#
_entry.id   AF-A0A2S9PV59-F1
#
_cell.length_a   1.000
_cell.length_b   1.000
_cell.length_c   1.000
_cell.angle_alpha   90.00
_cell.angle_beta   90.00
_cell.angle_gamma   90.00
#
_symmetry.space_group_name_H-M   'P 1'
#
loop_
_entity.id
_entity.type
_entity.pdbx_description
1 polymer ?
#
loop_
_entity_poly.entity_id
_entity_poly.type
_entity_poly.pdbx_seq_one_letter_code
_entity_poly.pdbx_strand_id
1 'polypeptide(L)'
;MGMIDNDSEAVQYVRFQSPHRNGRGHFTGVFGLVDNLAREGELSDEQENFRRNSNSWYDAAYTDPSTVDPHVYDDEINPGAAAWFKPSATHLLARVSGYLEILSAHGVDCRALRSADPGRVIYEDDVQIVVVPHALDSTAAHESTNT
;
A
#
# COMPACT_ATOMS: atom_id res chain seq x y z
N MET A 1 18.44 39.14 0.98
CA MET A 1 17.49 38.56 0.01
C MET A 1 17.26 37.13 0.46
N GLY A 2 16.21 36.89 1.25
CA GLY A 2 15.93 35.55 1.76
C GLY A 2 15.48 34.66 0.62
N MET A 3 16.27 33.63 0.30
CA MET A 3 15.76 32.47 -0.41
C MET A 3 14.82 31.79 0.59
N ILE A 4 13.53 31.89 0.30
CA ILE A 4 12.52 31.16 1.03
C ILE A 4 12.78 29.71 0.64
N ASP A 5 13.25 28.92 1.60
CA ASP A 5 13.23 27.46 1.51
C ASP A 5 11.76 27.08 1.31
N ASN A 6 11.35 26.93 0.05
CA ASN A 6 10.10 26.28 -0.28
C ASN A 6 10.37 24.77 -0.14
N ASP A 7 10.59 24.37 1.10
CA ASP A 7 10.35 23.02 1.58
C ASP A 7 8.83 22.84 1.43
N SER A 8 8.39 22.62 0.18
CA SER A 8 7.07 22.07 -0.07
C SER A 8 7.00 20.86 0.84
N GLU A 9 6.13 20.90 1.85
CA GLU A 9 5.76 19.72 2.62
C GLU A 9 5.29 18.67 1.62
N ALA A 10 6.24 17.90 1.11
CA ALA A 10 5.98 16.98 0.03
C ALA A 10 5.06 15.92 0.61
N VAL A 11 3.86 15.83 0.05
CA VAL A 11 2.79 14.94 0.52
C VAL A 11 3.37 13.55 0.71
N GLN A 12 3.50 13.11 1.96
CA GLN A 12 4.05 11.79 2.28
C GLN A 12 2.93 10.76 2.19
N TYR A 13 2.78 10.15 1.02
CA TYR A 13 1.88 9.02 0.84
C TYR A 13 2.33 7.84 1.70
N VAL A 14 1.38 7.08 2.22
CA VAL A 14 1.63 5.99 3.18
C VAL A 14 1.14 4.66 2.60
N ARG A 15 1.94 3.60 2.72
CA ARG A 15 1.53 2.23 2.38
C ARG A 15 1.95 1.26 3.45
N PHE A 16 1.08 0.31 3.78
CA PHE A 16 1.39 -0.81 4.66
C PHE A 16 1.46 -2.08 3.83
N GLN A 17 2.60 -2.78 3.88
CA GLN A 17 2.84 -3.95 3.05
C GLN A 17 3.80 -4.95 3.69
N SER A 18 3.83 -6.16 3.14
CA SER A 18 4.86 -7.15 3.45
C SER A 18 6.26 -6.60 3.12
N PRO A 19 7.29 -6.94 3.92
CA PRO A 19 8.68 -6.72 3.54
C PRO A 19 9.14 -7.66 2.41
N HIS A 20 8.37 -8.70 2.11
CA HIS A 20 8.71 -9.71 1.11
C HIS A 20 7.72 -9.71 -0.07
N ARG A 21 8.23 -10.07 -1.25
CA ARG A 21 7.39 -10.29 -2.42
C ARG A 21 6.68 -11.65 -2.29
N ASN A 22 5.42 -11.70 -2.68
CA ASN A 22 4.67 -12.95 -2.78
C ASN A 22 5.11 -13.75 -4.02
N GLY A 23 4.50 -14.92 -4.25
CA GLY A 23 4.83 -15.79 -5.39
C GLY A 23 4.61 -15.16 -6.78
N ARG A 24 3.86 -14.05 -6.86
CA ARG A 24 3.66 -13.24 -8.09
C ARG A 24 4.66 -12.09 -8.20
N GLY A 25 5.61 -11.99 -7.27
CA GLY A 25 6.59 -10.92 -7.23
C GLY A 25 6.07 -9.62 -6.62
N HIS A 26 4.90 -9.57 -5.99
CA HIS A 26 4.32 -8.32 -5.47
C HIS A 26 4.47 -8.18 -3.96
N PHE A 27 4.66 -6.95 -3.47
CA PHE A 27 4.56 -6.68 -2.04
C PHE A 27 3.08 -6.57 -1.64
N THR A 28 2.56 -7.64 -1.05
CA THR A 28 1.17 -7.72 -0.59
C THR A 28 0.87 -6.60 0.40
N GLY A 29 -0.20 -5.84 0.16
CA GLY A 29 -0.66 -4.77 1.07
C GLY A 29 -1.32 -5.33 2.33
N VAL A 30 -1.50 -4.48 3.34
CA VAL A 30 -2.05 -4.87 4.66
C VAL A 30 -3.38 -5.63 4.58
N PHE A 31 -4.31 -5.22 3.72
CA PHE A 31 -5.59 -5.91 3.53
C PHE A 31 -5.39 -7.31 2.96
N GLY A 32 -4.60 -7.44 1.89
CA GLY A 32 -4.29 -8.72 1.27
C GLY A 32 -3.54 -9.68 2.20
N LEU A 33 -2.75 -9.17 3.15
CA LEU A 33 -2.11 -10.02 4.16
C LEU A 33 -3.14 -10.63 5.11
N VAL A 34 -4.09 -9.83 5.61
CA VAL A 34 -5.16 -10.34 6.49
C VAL A 34 -6.13 -11.25 5.72
N ASP A 35 -6.42 -10.94 4.46
CA ASP A 35 -7.26 -11.82 3.62
C ASP A 35 -6.59 -13.17 3.33
N ASN A 36 -5.25 -13.23 3.26
CA ASN A 36 -4.54 -14.51 3.17
C ASN A 36 -4.74 -15.37 4.42
N LEU A 37 -4.60 -14.79 5.62
CA LEU A 37 -4.88 -15.48 6.89
C LEU A 37 -6.33 -15.97 6.94
N ALA A 38 -7.28 -15.14 6.49
CA ALA A 38 -8.69 -15.50 6.42
C ALA A 38 -8.93 -16.70 5.49
N ARG A 39 -8.31 -16.69 4.30
CA ARG A 39 -8.38 -17.77 3.31
C ARG A 39 -7.77 -19.07 3.85
N GLU A 40 -6.74 -18.97 4.69
CA GLU A 40 -6.07 -20.12 5.31
C GLU A 40 -6.79 -20.62 6.58
N GLY A 41 -7.84 -19.91 7.03
CA GLY A 41 -8.63 -20.29 8.19
C GLY A 41 -7.91 -20.03 9.52
N GLU A 42 -6.92 -19.13 9.52
CA GLU A 42 -6.09 -18.86 10.70
C GLU A 42 -6.69 -17.78 11.62
N LEU A 43 -7.65 -16.98 11.11
CA LEU A 43 -8.29 -15.94 11.91
C LEU A 43 -9.24 -16.53 12.95
N SER A 44 -9.22 -15.96 14.17
CA SER A 44 -10.26 -16.21 15.16
C SER A 44 -11.60 -15.61 14.72
N ASP A 45 -12.70 -16.05 15.32
CA ASP A 45 -14.04 -15.51 15.04
C ASP A 45 -14.12 -13.99 15.25
N GLU A 46 -13.43 -13.47 16.26
CA GLU A 46 -13.35 -12.04 16.54
C GLU A 46 -12.58 -11.28 15.45
N GLN A 47 -11.43 -11.81 15.03
CA GLN A 47 -10.62 -11.21 13.96
C GLN A 47 -11.35 -11.23 12.63
N GLU A 48 -12.05 -12.31 12.33
CA GLU A 48 -12.84 -12.46 11.12
C GLU A 48 -14.06 -11.51 11.14
N ASN A 49 -14.72 -11.34 12.29
CA ASN A 49 -15.77 -10.32 12.44
C ASN A 49 -15.23 -8.89 12.26
N PHE A 50 -14.07 -8.58 12.84
CA PHE A 50 -13.41 -7.30 12.63
C PHE A 50 -13.10 -7.06 11.15
N ARG A 51 -12.50 -8.05 10.47
CA ARG A 51 -12.12 -7.98 9.05
C ARG A 51 -13.35 -7.71 8.19
N ARG A 52 -14.43 -8.47 8.35
CA ARG A 52 -15.67 -8.28 7.58
C ARG A 52 -16.30 -6.91 7.81
N ASN A 53 -16.47 -6.51 9.07
CA ASN A 53 -17.09 -5.23 9.41
C ASN A 53 -16.26 -4.04 8.91
N SER A 54 -14.93 -4.15 8.96
CA SER A 54 -14.04 -3.10 8.48
C SER A 54 -13.98 -3.07 6.95
N ASN A 55 -13.91 -4.21 6.27
CA ASN A 55 -13.94 -4.27 4.80
C ASN A 55 -15.26 -3.72 4.26
N SER A 56 -16.41 -4.13 4.79
CA SER A 56 -17.70 -3.59 4.37
C SER A 56 -17.83 -2.08 4.62
N TRP A 57 -17.19 -1.56 5.67
CA TRP A 57 -17.13 -0.12 5.88
C TRP A 57 -16.24 0.57 4.84
N TYR A 58 -15.08 0.01 4.47
CA TYR A 58 -14.24 0.56 3.40
C TYR A 58 -14.98 0.57 2.06
N ASP A 59 -15.61 -0.55 1.68
CA ASP A 59 -16.36 -0.69 0.43
C ASP A 59 -17.52 0.31 0.33
N ALA A 60 -18.15 0.64 1.46
CA ALA A 60 -19.24 1.61 1.52
C ALA A 60 -18.76 3.07 1.54
N ALA A 61 -17.59 3.33 2.15
CA ALA A 61 -17.09 4.69 2.38
C ALA A 61 -16.18 5.19 1.26
N TYR A 62 -15.54 4.30 0.49
CA TYR A 62 -14.52 4.67 -0.48
C TYR A 62 -14.67 3.92 -1.81
N THR A 63 -14.22 4.58 -2.86
CA THR A 63 -14.21 4.00 -4.20
C THR A 63 -13.16 2.90 -4.29
N ASP A 64 -13.57 1.72 -4.76
CA ASP A 64 -12.64 0.73 -5.29
C ASP A 64 -12.15 1.22 -6.66
N PRO A 65 -10.84 1.52 -6.84
CA PRO A 65 -10.30 1.97 -8.12
C PRO A 65 -10.66 1.05 -9.29
N SER A 66 -10.79 -0.26 -9.03
CA SER A 66 -11.11 -1.29 -10.03
C SER A 66 -12.54 -1.16 -10.58
N THR A 67 -13.43 -0.47 -9.87
CA THR A 67 -14.79 -0.17 -10.34
C THR A 67 -14.85 1.06 -11.26
N VAL A 68 -13.85 1.92 -11.19
CA VAL A 68 -13.69 3.10 -12.07
C VAL A 68 -12.95 2.69 -13.35
N ASP A 69 -11.85 1.97 -13.21
CA ASP A 69 -11.10 1.39 -14.31
C ASP A 69 -10.64 -0.03 -13.94
N PRO A 70 -11.16 -1.08 -14.60
CA PRO A 70 -10.81 -2.46 -14.29
C PRO A 70 -9.34 -2.80 -14.59
N HIS A 71 -8.62 -1.96 -15.34
CA HIS A 71 -7.21 -2.17 -15.68
C HIS A 71 -6.23 -1.58 -14.65
N VAL A 72 -6.71 -0.92 -13.59
CA VAL A 72 -5.84 -0.26 -12.59
C VAL A 72 -4.84 -1.23 -11.96
N TYR A 73 -5.24 -2.47 -11.69
CA TYR A 73 -4.38 -3.51 -11.13
C TYR A 73 -4.07 -4.65 -12.12
N ASP A 74 -4.32 -4.43 -13.41
CA ASP A 74 -3.93 -5.36 -14.47
C ASP A 74 -2.40 -5.36 -14.59
N ASP A 75 -1.76 -6.49 -14.33
CA ASP A 75 -0.31 -6.61 -14.27
C ASP A 75 0.37 -6.50 -15.65
N GLU A 76 -0.36 -6.80 -16.73
CA GLU A 76 0.16 -6.63 -18.10
C GLU A 76 0.18 -5.15 -18.51
N ILE A 77 -0.72 -4.33 -17.96
CA ILE A 77 -0.87 -2.91 -18.29
C ILE A 77 -0.13 -2.03 -17.27
N ASN A 78 -0.25 -2.35 -15.99
CA ASN A 78 0.25 -1.58 -14.85
C ASN A 78 1.04 -2.49 -13.90
N PRO A 79 2.22 -2.99 -14.32
CA PRO A 79 2.98 -3.98 -13.57
C PRO A 79 3.35 -3.48 -12.17
N GLY A 80 3.03 -4.28 -11.15
CA GLY A 80 3.30 -3.94 -9.75
C GLY A 80 2.51 -2.75 -9.20
N ALA A 81 1.39 -2.36 -9.85
CA ALA A 81 0.52 -1.30 -9.37
C ALA A 81 0.14 -1.48 -7.89
N ALA A 82 0.23 -0.39 -7.13
CA ALA A 82 0.04 -0.41 -5.69
C ALA A 82 -0.71 0.83 -5.20
N ALA A 83 -1.72 0.62 -4.36
CA ALA A 83 -2.41 1.69 -3.65
C ALA A 83 -1.55 2.29 -2.52
N TRP A 84 -1.63 3.60 -2.37
CA TRP A 84 -1.06 4.37 -1.27
C TRP A 84 -2.11 5.32 -0.71
N PHE A 85 -2.15 5.44 0.61
CA PHE A 85 -2.99 6.41 1.29
C PHE A 85 -2.40 7.80 1.17
N LYS A 86 -3.25 8.80 0.92
CA LYS A 86 -2.91 10.19 1.17
C LYS A 86 -2.77 10.42 2.68
N PRO A 87 -1.87 11.30 3.15
CA PRO A 87 -1.75 11.61 4.58
C PRO A 87 -3.03 12.24 5.16
N SER A 88 -3.87 12.86 4.31
CA SER A 88 -5.22 13.35 4.66
C SER A 88 -6.24 12.25 4.95
N ALA A 89 -5.95 10.99 4.58
CA ALA A 89 -6.82 9.82 4.75
C ALA A 89 -6.87 9.32 6.20
N THR A 90 -6.94 10.24 7.18
CA THR A 90 -6.81 9.96 8.61
C THR A 90 -7.82 8.92 9.11
N HIS A 91 -9.05 8.97 8.59
CA HIS A 91 -10.10 7.99 8.92
C HIS A 91 -9.78 6.57 8.44
N LEU A 92 -9.14 6.42 7.28
CA LEU A 92 -8.69 5.11 6.77
C LEU A 92 -7.51 4.62 7.61
N LEU A 93 -6.51 5.48 7.77
CA LEU A 93 -5.29 5.17 8.51
C LEU A 93 -5.58 4.75 9.97
N ALA A 94 -6.56 5.39 10.63
CA ALA A 94 -6.95 5.03 11.98
C ALA A 94 -7.47 3.61 12.10
N ARG A 95 -8.14 3.07 11.07
CA ARG A 95 -8.71 1.72 11.08
C ARG A 95 -7.69 0.64 10.67
N VAL A 96 -6.59 1.02 10.03
CA VAL A 96 -5.48 0.11 9.68
C VAL A 96 -4.83 -0.51 10.93
N SER A 97 -4.87 0.15 12.09
CA SER A 97 -4.27 -0.38 13.33
C SER A 97 -4.82 -1.76 13.70
N GLY A 98 -6.13 -1.99 13.57
CA GLY A 98 -6.72 -3.29 13.87
C GLY A 98 -6.27 -4.40 12.92
N TYR A 99 -5.98 -4.09 11.66
CA TYR A 99 -5.36 -5.05 10.74
C TYR A 99 -3.92 -5.36 11.15
N LEU A 100 -3.15 -4.36 11.56
CA LEU A 100 -1.77 -4.55 12.03
C LEU A 100 -1.72 -5.38 13.32
N GLU A 101 -2.70 -5.20 14.22
CA GLU A 101 -2.85 -6.02 15.43
C GLU A 101 -3.12 -7.49 15.08
N ILE A 102 -3.99 -7.76 14.11
CA ILE A 102 -4.23 -9.12 13.60
C ILE A 102 -2.93 -9.72 13.06
N LEU A 103 -2.23 -9.01 12.17
CA LEU A 103 -0.97 -9.51 11.57
C LEU A 103 0.09 -9.80 12.64
N SER A 104 0.24 -8.90 13.61
CA SER A 104 1.16 -9.07 14.74
C SER A 104 0.83 -10.32 15.58
N ALA A 105 -0.45 -10.56 15.87
CA ALA A 105 -0.90 -11.73 16.62
C ALA A 105 -0.58 -13.06 15.91
N HIS A 106 -0.47 -13.03 14.58
CA HIS A 106 -0.13 -14.18 13.74
C HIS A 106 1.35 -14.24 13.32
N GLY A 107 2.19 -13.33 13.82
CA GLY A 107 3.62 -13.28 13.47
C GLY A 107 3.88 -12.92 11.99
N VAL A 108 2.93 -12.24 11.33
CA VAL A 108 3.06 -11.81 9.95
C VAL A 108 3.63 -10.39 9.89
N ASP A 109 4.82 -10.26 9.28
CA ASP A 109 5.48 -8.97 9.15
C ASP A 109 4.75 -8.02 8.18
N CYS A 110 4.54 -6.78 8.64
CA CYS A 110 4.01 -5.68 7.85
C CYS A 110 4.77 -4.39 8.19
N ARG A 111 5.25 -3.67 7.16
CA ARG A 111 5.97 -2.40 7.32
C ARG A 111 5.16 -1.24 6.76
N ALA A 112 5.26 -0.09 7.42
CA ALA A 112 4.81 1.17 6.89
C ALA A 112 5.91 1.80 6.01
N LEU A 113 5.56 2.16 4.79
CA LEU A 113 6.37 2.95 3.86
C LEU A 113 5.79 4.36 3.77
N ARG A 114 6.68 5.34 3.61
CA ARG A 114 6.33 6.72 3.30
C ARG A 114 7.13 7.16 2.08
N SER A 115 6.48 7.82 1.13
CA SER A 115 7.15 8.40 -0.03
C SER A 115 6.39 9.63 -0.53
N ALA A 116 7.12 10.65 -0.96
CA ALA A 116 6.57 11.77 -1.72
C ALA A 116 6.39 11.45 -3.20
N ASP A 117 7.13 10.48 -3.72
CA ASP A 117 7.09 10.04 -5.11
C ASP A 117 7.16 8.50 -5.16
N PRO A 118 6.03 7.81 -4.87
CA PRO A 118 6.00 6.36 -4.86
C PRO A 118 5.97 5.73 -6.26
N GLY A 119 5.82 6.53 -7.33
CA GLY A 119 5.71 6.05 -8.71
C GLY A 119 4.84 6.94 -9.59
N ARG A 120 4.62 6.48 -10.83
CA ARG A 120 3.69 7.12 -11.77
C ARG A 120 2.25 6.86 -11.32
N VAL A 121 1.52 7.93 -10.98
CA VAL A 121 0.11 7.87 -10.62
C VAL A 121 -0.73 7.43 -11.83
N ILE A 122 -1.56 6.41 -11.63
CA ILE A 122 -2.52 5.90 -12.62
C ILE A 122 -3.98 6.06 -12.17
N TYR A 123 -4.18 6.32 -10.88
CA TYR A 123 -5.48 6.62 -10.28
C TYR A 123 -5.27 7.53 -9.08
N GLU A 124 -6.18 8.47 -8.86
CA GLU A 124 -6.18 9.37 -7.71
C GLU A 124 -7.61 9.76 -7.33
N ASP A 125 -7.90 9.71 -6.02
CA ASP A 125 -9.12 10.24 -5.42
C ASP A 125 -8.78 11.07 -4.15
N ASP A 126 -9.78 11.44 -3.35
CA ASP A 126 -9.58 12.28 -2.15
C ASP A 126 -8.72 11.64 -1.04
N VAL A 127 -8.58 10.31 -1.02
CA VAL A 127 -7.97 9.56 0.08
C VAL A 127 -6.82 8.62 -0.34
N GLN A 128 -6.69 8.28 -1.63
CA GLN A 128 -5.67 7.37 -2.12
C GLN A 128 -5.15 7.75 -3.51
N ILE A 129 -3.99 7.19 -3.82
CA ILE A 129 -3.45 7.10 -5.17
C ILE A 129 -3.14 5.63 -5.48
N VAL A 130 -3.24 5.23 -6.74
CA VAL A 130 -2.62 4.00 -7.23
C VAL A 130 -1.48 4.39 -8.14
N VAL A 131 -0.32 3.79 -7.92
CA VAL A 131 0.88 4.08 -8.69
C VAL A 131 1.45 2.81 -9.30
N VAL A 132 2.01 2.95 -10.49
CA VAL A 132 3.01 2.02 -11.01
C VAL A 132 4.36 2.44 -10.43
N PRO A 133 5.04 1.59 -9.65
CA PRO A 133 6.32 1.95 -9.04
C PRO A 133 7.33 2.28 -10.13
N HIS A 134 8.19 3.27 -9.87
CA HIS A 134 9.33 3.53 -10.75
C HIS A 134 10.13 2.23 -10.89
N ALA A 135 10.53 1.90 -12.12
CA ALA A 135 11.50 0.84 -12.30
C ALA A 135 12.71 1.20 -11.42
N LEU A 136 13.15 0.27 -10.57
CA LEU A 136 14.44 0.44 -9.93
C LEU A 136 15.44 0.53 -11.08
N ASP A 137 15.92 1.73 -11.39
CA ASP A 137 17.10 1.89 -12.22
C ASP A 137 18.14 0.96 -11.63
N SER A 138 18.44 -0.11 -12.35
CA SER A 138 19.38 -1.15 -11.93
C SER A 138 20.83 -0.65 -12.04
N THR A 139 21.03 0.65 -11.80
CA THR A 139 22.25 1.40 -12.07
C THR A 139 22.80 1.96 -10.75
N ALA A 140 23.02 1.08 -9.77
CA ALA A 140 23.81 1.38 -8.58
C ALA A 140 24.62 0.17 -8.08
N ALA A 141 24.96 -0.77 -8.97
CA ALA A 141 25.79 -1.95 -8.64
C ALA A 141 27.00 -2.18 -9.59
N HIS A 142 27.32 -1.22 -10.46
CA HIS A 142 28.47 -1.30 -11.35
C HIS A 142 29.23 0.02 -11.42
N GLU A 143 29.86 0.45 -10.32
CA GLU A 143 31.03 1.33 -10.40
C GLU A 143 31.70 1.46 -9.03
N SER A 144 32.50 0.47 -8.65
CA SER A 144 33.69 0.61 -7.79
C SER A 144 34.44 -0.72 -7.67
N THR A 145 34.99 -1.21 -8.78
CA THR A 145 36.22 -2.01 -8.77
C THR A 145 36.76 -2.08 -10.20
N ASN A 146 37.62 -1.11 -10.55
CA ASN A 146 38.82 -1.36 -11.36
C ASN A 146 39.65 -0.09 -11.52
N THR A 147 40.69 0.05 -10.69
CA THR A 147 42.13 0.09 -11.06
C THR A 147 42.89 0.85 -9.98
#